data_AF-A0A2G2LXD1-F1
#
_entry.id   AF-A0A2G2LXD1-F1
#
_cell.length_a   1.000
_cell.length_b   1.000
_cell.length_c   1.000
_cell.angle_alpha   90.00
_cell.angle_beta   90.00
_cell.angle_gamma   90.00
#
_symmetry.space_group_name_H-M   'P 1'
#
loop_
_entity.id
_entity.type
_entity.pdbx_description
1 polymer ?
#
loop_
_entity_poly.entity_id
_entity_poly.type
_entity_poly.pdbx_seq_one_letter_code
_entity_poly.pdbx_strand_id
1 'polypeptide(L)'
;MITLYIGELSALQQLGLAQYLSTSQVKSIHLYSDNRQPLWLGKIKYDTSFIWHRTKTLWADNLFSIDSFSREIDWYQGLPTLTVSCPEKAFLEMMLDVPKSISFDHANEIMQGMTSLSPNKLENLLKACKSIKAKRLFLWFAGKQGYAWFRKLDLTDVALGTGNRVIAKSGKLDKKYLITVPEHLYE
;
A
#
# COMPACT_ATOMS: atom_id res chain seq x y z
N MET A 1 2.87 -16.37 -18.53
CA MET A 1 3.94 -15.71 -17.77
C MET A 1 3.31 -15.21 -16.48
N ILE A 2 3.90 -15.48 -15.32
CA ILE A 2 3.35 -15.01 -14.03
C ILE A 2 3.79 -13.56 -13.86
N THR A 3 2.85 -12.62 -13.77
CA THR A 3 3.18 -11.24 -13.42
C THR A 3 3.41 -11.20 -11.90
N LEU A 4 4.65 -10.95 -11.49
CA LEU A 4 5.08 -10.89 -10.09
C LEU A 4 5.76 -9.54 -9.86
N TYR A 5 5.41 -8.87 -8.77
CA TYR A 5 6.08 -7.65 -8.34
C TYR A 5 6.15 -7.57 -6.83
N ILE A 6 7.08 -6.74 -6.34
CA ILE A 6 7.19 -6.40 -4.93
C ILE A 6 6.23 -5.25 -4.65
N GLY A 7 5.38 -5.42 -3.65
CA GLY A 7 4.38 -4.42 -3.26
C GLY A 7 4.54 -3.98 -1.82
N GLU A 8 3.59 -3.17 -1.37
CA GLU A 8 3.43 -2.83 0.04
C GLU A 8 4.69 -2.22 0.71
N LEU A 9 4.91 -2.50 1.99
CA LEU A 9 6.05 -2.04 2.77
C LEU A 9 7.39 -2.40 2.12
N SER A 10 7.49 -3.61 1.54
CA SER A 10 8.71 -4.04 0.84
C SER A 10 9.05 -3.14 -0.34
N ALA A 11 8.04 -2.71 -1.13
CA ALA A 11 8.27 -1.76 -2.22
C ALA A 11 8.68 -0.39 -1.68
N LEU A 12 8.03 0.10 -0.61
CA LEU A 12 8.38 1.38 -0.01
C LEU A 12 9.82 1.40 0.55
N GLN A 13 10.29 0.29 1.13
CA GLN A 13 11.67 0.14 1.58
C GLN A 13 12.67 0.20 0.41
N GLN A 14 12.39 -0.51 -0.69
CA GLN A 14 13.23 -0.48 -1.89
C GLN A 14 13.29 0.90 -2.54
N LEU A 15 12.21 1.69 -2.40
CA LEU A 15 12.13 3.06 -2.91
C LEU A 15 12.70 4.12 -1.95
N GLY A 16 13.28 3.72 -0.81
CA GLY A 16 13.86 4.65 0.16
C GLY A 16 12.84 5.36 1.06
N LEU A 17 11.56 5.00 0.99
CA LEU A 17 10.45 5.69 1.68
C LEU A 17 10.11 5.10 3.06
N ALA A 18 10.76 4.00 3.46
CA ALA A 18 10.55 3.33 4.74
C ALA A 18 11.86 2.82 5.39
N GLN A 19 13.02 3.34 4.99
CA GLN A 19 14.33 2.81 5.41
C GLN A 19 14.65 3.06 6.90
N TYR A 20 14.21 4.18 7.45
CA TYR A 20 14.50 4.56 8.85
C TYR A 20 13.69 3.79 9.90
N LEU A 21 12.66 3.06 9.47
CA LEU A 21 11.72 2.38 10.37
C LEU A 21 12.08 0.91 10.63
N SER A 22 13.20 0.44 10.07
CA SER A 22 13.61 -0.96 10.13
C SER A 22 14.94 -1.09 10.90
N THR A 23 14.88 -1.06 12.24
CA THR A 23 16.04 -1.41 13.08
C THR A 23 16.34 -2.92 13.09
N SER A 24 15.48 -3.74 12.46
CA SER A 24 15.64 -5.18 12.26
C SER A 24 15.74 -5.48 10.76
N GLN A 25 16.62 -6.42 10.39
CA GLN A 25 16.68 -7.02 9.05
C GLN A 25 15.27 -7.34 8.53
N VAL A 26 15.05 -7.13 7.23
CA VAL A 26 13.77 -7.38 6.54
C VAL A 26 13.41 -8.86 6.68
N LYS A 27 12.54 -9.17 7.64
CA LYS A 27 12.08 -10.55 7.91
C LYS A 27 10.98 -10.99 6.94
N SER A 28 10.36 -10.07 6.20
CA SER A 28 9.27 -10.38 5.28
C SER A 28 9.35 -9.61 3.95
N ILE A 29 9.13 -10.32 2.84
CA ILE A 29 9.01 -9.74 1.50
C ILE A 29 7.58 -9.95 0.99
N HIS A 30 6.92 -8.84 0.64
CA HIS A 30 5.55 -8.82 0.15
C HIS A 30 5.52 -8.94 -1.37
N LEU A 31 5.00 -10.05 -1.86
CA LEU A 31 4.92 -10.41 -3.27
C LEU A 31 3.46 -10.35 -3.74
N TYR A 32 3.22 -9.69 -4.85
CA TYR A 32 1.90 -9.57 -5.44
C TYR A 32 1.84 -10.22 -6.81
N SER A 33 0.78 -10.99 -7.04
CA SER A 33 0.48 -11.58 -8.34
C SER A 33 -1.01 -11.81 -8.54
N ASP A 34 -1.43 -11.86 -9.80
CA ASP A 34 -2.77 -12.31 -10.21
C ASP A 34 -2.91 -13.86 -10.14
N ASN A 35 -1.78 -14.56 -10.06
CA ASN A 35 -1.70 -16.01 -10.02
C ASN A 35 -1.71 -16.57 -8.59
N ARG A 36 -1.92 -17.89 -8.48
CA ARG A 36 -1.78 -18.61 -7.21
C ARG A 36 -0.30 -18.67 -6.81
N GLN A 37 -0.03 -18.65 -5.51
CA GLN A 37 1.31 -18.87 -4.99
C GLN A 37 1.88 -20.19 -5.52
N PRO A 38 3.06 -20.18 -6.14
CA PRO A 38 3.66 -21.40 -6.64
C PRO A 38 4.13 -22.29 -5.48
N LEU A 39 3.95 -23.60 -5.62
CA LEU A 39 4.28 -24.58 -4.57
C LEU A 39 5.77 -24.58 -4.20
N TRP A 40 6.66 -24.20 -5.13
CA TRP A 40 8.10 -24.16 -4.88
C TRP A 40 8.47 -23.07 -3.87
N LEU A 41 7.72 -21.97 -3.78
CA LEU A 41 8.07 -20.85 -2.89
C LEU A 41 8.04 -21.27 -1.42
N GLY A 42 7.12 -22.15 -1.04
CA GLY A 42 7.04 -22.70 0.32
C GLY A 42 8.12 -23.75 0.63
N LYS A 43 8.87 -24.21 -0.37
CA LYS A 43 9.98 -25.17 -0.19
C LYS A 43 11.32 -24.48 0.04
N ILE A 44 11.38 -23.18 -0.25
CA ILE A 44 12.58 -22.39 -0.05
C ILE A 44 12.77 -22.12 1.45
N LYS A 45 13.90 -22.57 1.99
CA LYS A 45 14.29 -22.32 3.38
C LYS A 45 15.30 -21.16 3.42
N TYR A 46 14.80 -19.94 3.61
CA TYR A 46 15.60 -18.77 3.94
C TYR A 46 15.14 -18.20 5.28
N ASP A 47 15.96 -17.34 5.89
CA ASP A 47 15.61 -16.58 7.08
C ASP A 47 14.57 -15.46 6.78
N THR A 48 14.24 -15.26 5.50
CA THR A 48 13.24 -14.32 5.03
C THR A 48 11.93 -15.02 4.72
N SER A 49 10.83 -14.51 5.27
CA SER A 49 9.47 -14.97 4.96
C SER A 49 8.94 -14.30 3.69
N PHE A 50 8.33 -15.07 2.78
CA PHE A 50 7.64 -14.52 1.62
C PHE A 50 6.13 -14.50 1.88
N ILE A 51 5.53 -13.32 1.80
CA ILE A 51 4.08 -13.11 1.98
C ILE A 51 3.46 -12.92 0.60
N TRP A 52 2.57 -13.82 0.21
CA TRP A 52 1.92 -13.81 -1.10
C TRP A 52 0.55 -13.15 -1.05
N HIS A 53 0.38 -12.11 -1.87
CA HIS A 53 -0.86 -11.37 -2.01
C HIS A 53 -1.47 -11.58 -3.40
N ARG A 54 -2.77 -11.87 -3.43
CA ARG A 54 -3.52 -11.92 -4.68
C ARG A 54 -3.99 -10.53 -5.07
N THR A 55 -3.70 -10.13 -6.29
CA THR A 55 -4.04 -8.79 -6.76
C THR A 55 -5.52 -8.61 -7.07
N LYS A 56 -6.20 -9.66 -7.54
CA LYS A 56 -7.61 -9.62 -7.97
C LYS A 56 -8.59 -9.18 -6.87
N THR A 57 -8.20 -9.35 -5.60
CA THR A 57 -8.99 -8.94 -4.44
C THR A 57 -8.86 -7.44 -4.13
N LEU A 58 -7.75 -6.81 -4.51
CA LEU A 58 -7.49 -5.40 -4.26
C LEU A 58 -7.73 -4.52 -5.48
N TRP A 59 -7.36 -5.01 -6.67
CA TRP A 59 -7.30 -4.22 -7.89
C TRP A 59 -8.29 -4.70 -8.96
N ALA A 60 -8.78 -3.79 -9.79
CA ALA A 60 -9.47 -4.11 -11.04
C ALA A 60 -8.52 -4.81 -12.03
N ASP A 61 -9.07 -5.66 -12.92
CA ASP A 61 -8.28 -6.61 -13.70
C ASP A 61 -7.30 -5.94 -14.69
N ASN A 62 -7.58 -4.70 -15.11
CA ASN A 62 -6.77 -3.95 -16.08
C ASN A 62 -5.68 -3.06 -15.47
N LEU A 63 -5.46 -3.11 -14.15
CA LEU A 63 -4.44 -2.25 -13.52
C LEU A 63 -3.00 -2.68 -13.89
N PHE A 64 -2.81 -3.96 -14.22
CA PHE A 64 -1.49 -4.56 -14.49
C PHE A 64 -0.90 -4.24 -15.86
N SER A 65 -1.73 -3.78 -16.80
CA SER A 65 -1.27 -3.38 -18.14
C SER A 65 -0.79 -1.92 -18.20
N ILE A 66 -0.74 -1.23 -17.06
CA ILE A 66 -0.36 0.18 -16.98
C ILE A 66 1.02 0.28 -16.32
N ASP A 67 2.05 0.41 -17.14
CA ASP A 67 3.46 0.48 -16.71
C ASP A 67 3.71 1.60 -15.68
N SER A 68 2.87 2.64 -15.68
CA SER A 68 3.04 3.80 -14.79
C SER A 68 2.87 3.50 -13.29
N PHE A 69 2.29 2.35 -12.92
CA PHE A 69 2.09 1.94 -11.51
C PHE A 69 3.17 1.02 -10.97
N SER A 70 4.19 0.74 -11.78
CA SER A 70 5.37 -0.01 -11.37
C SER A 70 6.64 0.78 -11.72
N ARG A 71 7.75 0.36 -11.10
CA ARG A 71 9.10 0.76 -11.47
C ARG A 71 9.94 -0.50 -11.60
N GLU A 72 10.90 -0.48 -12.51
CA GLU A 72 11.96 -1.46 -12.52
C GLU A 72 13.14 -0.91 -11.70
N ILE A 73 13.70 -1.73 -10.83
CA ILE A 73 14.87 -1.37 -10.03
C ILE A 73 16.00 -2.38 -10.24
N ASP A 74 17.21 -1.84 -10.37
CA ASP A 74 18.44 -2.60 -10.28
C ASP A 74 18.76 -2.82 -8.80
N TRP A 75 18.61 -4.05 -8.33
CA TRP A 75 18.79 -4.42 -6.93
C TRP A 75 20.08 -5.20 -6.67
N TYR A 76 20.62 -5.86 -7.70
CA TYR A 76 21.86 -6.61 -7.62
C TYR A 76 22.52 -6.73 -8.99
N GLN A 77 23.84 -6.58 -9.05
CA GLN A 77 24.58 -6.61 -10.31
C GLN A 77 24.49 -7.98 -10.98
N GLY A 78 24.14 -7.99 -12.27
CA GLY A 78 24.07 -9.21 -13.08
C GLY A 78 22.80 -10.04 -12.88
N LEU A 79 21.83 -9.56 -12.10
CA LEU A 79 20.50 -10.15 -11.98
C LEU A 79 19.45 -9.31 -12.73
N PRO A 80 18.32 -9.91 -13.14
CA PRO A 80 17.22 -9.17 -13.73
C PRO A 80 16.69 -8.08 -12.79
N THR A 81 16.17 -7.01 -13.39
CA THR A 81 15.49 -5.94 -12.66
C THR A 81 14.31 -6.49 -11.86
N LEU A 82 14.04 -5.87 -10.70
CA LEU A 82 12.84 -6.17 -9.94
C LEU A 82 11.74 -5.17 -10.32
N THR A 83 10.56 -5.71 -10.64
CA THR A 83 9.36 -4.89 -10.73
C THR A 83 8.85 -4.59 -9.33
N VAL A 84 8.73 -3.30 -8.98
CA VAL A 84 8.21 -2.82 -7.70
C VAL A 84 7.01 -1.90 -7.91
N SER A 85 6.03 -1.94 -7.01
CA SER A 85 4.93 -0.96 -6.98
C SER A 85 5.48 0.47 -6.85
N CYS A 86 4.89 1.42 -7.57
CA CYS A 86 5.17 2.84 -7.30
C CYS A 86 4.68 3.24 -5.90
N PRO A 87 5.20 4.35 -5.31
CA PRO A 87 4.85 4.77 -3.94
C PRO A 87 3.35 4.84 -3.67
N GLU A 88 2.59 5.40 -4.61
CA GLU A 88 1.14 5.55 -4.54
C GLU A 88 0.43 4.20 -4.38
N LYS A 89 0.83 3.22 -5.19
CA LYS A 89 0.26 1.88 -5.21
C LYS A 89 0.69 1.08 -3.98
N ALA A 90 1.97 1.14 -3.64
CA ALA A 90 2.54 0.43 -2.51
C ALA A 90 1.92 0.88 -1.17
N PHE A 91 1.70 2.19 -0.98
CA PHE A 91 1.06 2.66 0.24
C PHE A 91 -0.43 2.26 0.31
N LEU A 92 -1.15 2.25 -0.81
CA LEU A 92 -2.54 1.73 -0.86
C LEU A 92 -2.61 0.22 -0.54
N GLU A 93 -1.68 -0.56 -1.06
CA GLU A 93 -1.50 -1.99 -0.73
C GLU A 93 -1.35 -2.18 0.78
N MET A 94 -0.52 -1.35 1.41
CA MET A 94 -0.19 -1.41 2.83
C MET A 94 -1.39 -1.17 3.74
N MET A 95 -2.39 -0.43 3.28
CA MET A 95 -3.60 -0.17 4.08
C MET A 95 -4.44 -1.43 4.33
N LEU A 96 -4.25 -2.50 3.57
CA LEU A 96 -4.91 -3.78 3.86
C LEU A 96 -4.44 -4.40 5.17
N ASP A 97 -3.16 -4.17 5.49
CA ASP A 97 -2.44 -4.79 6.59
C ASP A 97 -2.54 -3.98 7.89
N VAL A 98 -3.08 -2.76 7.85
CA VAL A 98 -3.39 -1.94 9.04
C VAL A 98 -4.71 -2.36 9.69
N PRO A 99 -4.82 -2.66 11.00
CA PRO A 99 -3.79 -2.60 12.04
C PRO A 99 -3.19 -3.98 12.38
N LYS A 100 -3.25 -4.96 11.48
CA LYS A 100 -2.89 -6.36 11.75
C LYS A 100 -1.38 -6.55 11.85
N SER A 101 -0.70 -6.47 10.71
CA SER A 101 0.76 -6.62 10.59
C SER A 101 1.45 -5.27 10.68
N ILE A 102 0.74 -4.18 10.37
CA ILE A 102 1.26 -2.83 10.37
C ILE A 102 0.43 -1.98 11.34
N SER A 103 1.09 -1.31 12.29
CA SER A 103 0.40 -0.43 13.24
C SER A 103 -0.07 0.86 12.56
N PHE A 104 -1.03 1.54 13.18
CA PHE A 104 -1.45 2.86 12.71
C PHE A 104 -0.31 3.90 12.79
N ASP A 105 0.50 3.85 13.84
CA ASP A 105 1.63 4.77 14.03
C ASP A 105 2.68 4.58 12.92
N HIS A 106 3.04 3.33 12.61
CA HIS A 106 3.97 3.03 11.54
C HIS A 106 3.45 3.48 10.17
N ALA A 107 2.15 3.27 9.90
CA ALA A 107 1.54 3.79 8.68
C ALA A 107 1.52 5.33 8.62
N ASN A 108 1.34 5.99 9.77
CA ASN A 108 1.40 7.45 9.87
C ASN A 108 2.82 7.98 9.59
N GLU A 109 3.84 7.37 10.18
CA GLU A 109 5.26 7.71 9.97
C GLU A 109 5.63 7.58 8.48
N ILE A 110 5.24 6.48 7.83
CA ILE A 110 5.48 6.30 6.39
C ILE A 110 4.76 7.40 5.59
N MET A 111 3.51 7.73 5.92
CA MET A 111 2.76 8.79 5.24
C MET A 111 3.45 10.16 5.35
N GLN A 112 4.11 10.48 6.48
CA GLN A 112 4.86 11.73 6.65
C GLN A 112 6.03 11.87 5.65
N GLY A 113 6.55 10.75 5.14
CA GLY A 113 7.57 10.73 4.08
C GLY A 113 7.01 10.89 2.66
N MET A 114 5.68 10.82 2.46
CA MET A 114 5.03 10.83 1.14
C MET A 114 4.80 12.24 0.60
N THR A 115 5.86 13.04 0.54
CA THR A 115 5.77 14.47 0.19
C THR A 115 5.49 14.73 -1.30
N SER A 116 5.77 13.76 -2.18
CA SER A 116 5.77 13.94 -3.64
C SER A 116 5.06 12.82 -4.41
N LEU A 117 3.77 12.60 -4.12
CA LEU A 117 2.93 11.66 -4.88
C LEU A 117 2.27 12.31 -6.11
N SER A 118 2.06 11.52 -7.17
CA SER A 118 1.36 11.97 -8.38
C SER A 118 -0.16 11.92 -8.21
N PRO A 119 -0.88 13.06 -8.31
CA PRO A 119 -2.34 13.08 -8.23
C PRO A 119 -3.02 12.18 -9.27
N ASN A 120 -2.59 12.27 -10.53
CA ASN A 120 -3.16 11.47 -11.62
C ASN A 120 -3.01 9.97 -11.37
N LYS A 121 -1.87 9.52 -10.83
CA LYS A 121 -1.70 8.09 -10.48
C LYS A 121 -2.62 7.69 -9.34
N LEU A 122 -2.71 8.52 -8.30
CA LEU A 122 -3.57 8.27 -7.15
C LEU A 122 -5.04 8.17 -7.52
N GLU A 123 -5.54 9.08 -8.35
CA GLU A 123 -6.94 9.06 -8.79
C GLU A 123 -7.26 7.75 -9.53
N ASN A 124 -6.42 7.35 -10.47
CA ASN A 124 -6.58 6.10 -11.20
C ASN A 124 -6.52 4.88 -10.27
N LEU A 125 -5.57 4.86 -9.34
CA LEU A 125 -5.44 3.79 -8.35
C LEU A 125 -6.64 3.73 -7.41
N LEU A 126 -7.14 4.87 -6.92
CA LEU A 126 -8.31 4.94 -6.05
C LEU A 126 -9.59 4.50 -6.78
N LYS A 127 -9.76 4.85 -8.06
CA LYS A 127 -10.89 4.35 -8.88
C LYS A 127 -10.79 2.84 -9.10
N ALA A 128 -9.60 2.32 -9.37
CA ALA A 128 -9.38 0.89 -9.61
C ALA A 128 -9.33 0.02 -8.33
N CYS A 129 -9.14 0.63 -7.15
CA CYS A 129 -9.07 -0.09 -5.89
C CYS A 129 -10.46 -0.57 -5.42
N LYS A 130 -10.61 -1.88 -5.30
CA LYS A 130 -11.83 -2.57 -4.83
C LYS A 130 -11.99 -2.47 -3.31
N SER A 131 -10.91 -2.25 -2.57
CA SER A 131 -10.94 -2.20 -1.10
C SER A 131 -11.38 -0.83 -0.57
N ILE A 132 -12.62 -0.74 -0.10
CA ILE A 132 -13.14 0.44 0.60
C ILE A 132 -12.29 0.81 1.82
N LYS A 133 -11.82 -0.21 2.57
CA LYS A 133 -10.92 -0.03 3.72
C LYS A 133 -9.65 0.71 3.30
N ALA A 134 -8.98 0.22 2.26
CA ALA A 134 -7.70 0.77 1.82
C ALA A 134 -7.83 2.23 1.37
N LYS A 135 -8.86 2.52 0.56
CA LYS A 135 -9.15 3.88 0.07
C LYS A 135 -9.39 4.86 1.21
N ARG A 136 -10.25 4.49 2.16
CA ARG A 136 -10.60 5.35 3.30
C ARG A 136 -9.41 5.61 4.22
N LEU A 137 -8.63 4.57 4.55
CA LEU A 137 -7.42 4.73 5.37
C LEU A 137 -6.38 5.59 4.67
N PHE A 138 -6.11 5.34 3.39
CA PHE A 138 -5.20 6.15 2.59
C PHE A 138 -5.57 7.64 2.66
N LEU A 139 -6.83 7.95 2.34
CA LEU A 139 -7.31 9.33 2.29
C LEU A 139 -7.33 9.99 3.66
N TRP A 140 -7.61 9.22 4.72
CA TRP A 140 -7.54 9.72 6.10
C TRP A 140 -6.11 10.08 6.49
N PHE A 141 -5.14 9.19 6.28
CA PHE A 141 -3.73 9.47 6.56
C PHE A 141 -3.20 10.65 5.73
N ALA A 142 -3.46 10.65 4.42
CA ALA A 142 -3.00 11.71 3.53
C ALA A 142 -3.63 13.07 3.84
N GLY A 143 -4.91 13.09 4.19
CA GLY A 143 -5.64 14.31 4.50
C GLY A 143 -5.09 15.05 5.72
N LYS A 144 -4.51 14.32 6.68
CA LYS A 144 -3.87 14.90 7.86
C LYS A 144 -2.59 15.68 7.55
N GLN A 145 -1.84 15.26 6.52
CA GLN A 145 -0.54 15.88 6.21
C GLN A 145 -0.68 17.21 5.44
N GLY A 146 -1.85 17.49 4.86
CA GLY A 146 -2.12 18.76 4.19
C GLY A 146 -1.32 19.01 2.91
N TYR A 147 -0.73 17.97 2.32
CA TYR A 147 0.13 18.06 1.13
C TYR A 147 -0.55 18.72 -0.07
N ALA A 148 0.24 19.46 -0.86
CA ALA A 148 -0.25 20.13 -2.07
C ALA A 148 -0.81 19.14 -3.11
N TRP A 149 -0.22 17.94 -3.24
CA TRP A 149 -0.72 16.92 -4.15
C TRP A 149 -2.09 16.39 -3.71
N PHE A 150 -2.37 16.31 -2.40
CA PHE A 150 -3.64 15.80 -1.89
C PHE A 150 -4.79 16.77 -2.21
N ARG A 151 -4.53 18.07 -2.14
CA ARG A 151 -5.52 19.11 -2.49
C ARG A 151 -5.91 19.12 -3.97
N LYS A 152 -5.10 18.51 -4.83
CA LYS A 152 -5.35 18.40 -6.27
C LYS A 152 -6.19 17.19 -6.65
N LEU A 153 -6.45 16.28 -5.71
CA LEU A 153 -7.21 15.06 -6.00
C LEU A 153 -8.67 15.37 -6.28
N ASP A 154 -9.18 14.90 -7.42
CA ASP A 154 -10.60 14.77 -7.67
C ASP A 154 -11.09 13.38 -7.23
N LEU A 155 -11.97 13.37 -6.23
CA LEU A 155 -12.51 12.16 -5.62
C LEU A 155 -13.95 11.85 -6.07
N THR A 156 -14.50 12.60 -7.04
CA THR A 156 -15.92 12.52 -7.42
C THR A 156 -16.36 11.10 -7.82
N ASP A 157 -15.54 10.38 -8.58
CA ASP A 157 -15.84 9.00 -9.00
C ASP A 157 -15.28 7.92 -8.05
N VAL A 158 -14.66 8.31 -6.94
CA VAL A 158 -14.02 7.35 -6.03
C VAL A 158 -15.08 6.78 -5.09
N ALA A 159 -15.48 5.53 -5.31
CA ALA A 159 -16.42 4.85 -4.44
C ALA A 159 -15.82 4.63 -3.03
N LEU A 160 -16.25 5.41 -2.04
CA LEU A 160 -15.86 5.24 -0.64
C LEU A 160 -16.84 4.37 0.16
N GLY A 161 -17.98 3.96 -0.41
CA GLY A 161 -19.01 3.21 0.32
C GLY A 161 -19.69 4.03 1.42
N THR A 162 -20.75 3.50 2.01
CA THR A 162 -21.70 4.30 2.82
C THR A 162 -21.78 3.90 4.29
N GLY A 163 -21.24 2.74 4.69
CA GLY A 163 -21.32 2.25 6.08
C GLY A 163 -20.11 2.61 6.94
N ASN A 164 -20.31 2.66 8.25
CA ASN A 164 -19.23 2.72 9.24
C ASN A 164 -18.39 1.45 9.18
N ARG A 165 -17.07 1.61 9.30
CA ARG A 165 -16.14 0.48 9.32
C ARG A 165 -15.22 0.58 10.52
N VAL A 166 -15.32 -0.40 11.42
CA VAL A 166 -14.43 -0.50 12.58
C VAL A 166 -13.05 -0.98 12.10
N ILE A 167 -12.03 -0.13 12.18
CA ILE A 167 -10.63 -0.50 11.89
C ILE A 167 -9.86 -0.58 13.20
N ALA A 168 -9.90 0.47 14.03
CA ALA A 168 -9.43 0.45 15.41
C ALA A 168 -10.59 0.07 16.36
N LYS A 169 -10.44 -1.01 17.14
CA LYS A 169 -11.49 -1.50 18.04
C LYS A 169 -11.86 -0.49 19.14
N SER A 170 -10.86 0.22 19.67
CA SER A 170 -11.01 1.24 20.72
C SER A 170 -10.70 2.64 20.16
N GLY A 171 -11.08 2.89 18.92
CA GLY A 171 -10.82 4.15 18.21
C GLY A 171 -12.01 5.10 18.20
N LYS A 172 -11.74 6.35 17.83
CA LYS A 172 -12.74 7.36 17.55
C LYS A 172 -13.22 7.27 16.10
N LEU A 173 -14.51 7.50 15.88
CA LEU A 173 -15.10 7.48 14.54
C LEU A 173 -14.74 8.76 13.78
N ASP A 174 -14.09 8.60 12.63
CA ASP A 174 -13.93 9.65 11.65
C ASP A 174 -15.23 9.82 10.86
N LYS A 175 -15.89 10.98 11.01
CA LYS A 175 -17.18 11.25 10.35
C LYS A 175 -17.04 11.50 8.84
N LYS A 176 -15.85 11.85 8.35
CA LYS A 176 -15.60 12.12 6.92
C LYS A 176 -15.42 10.82 6.14
N TYR A 177 -14.61 9.90 6.67
CA TYR A 177 -14.28 8.64 6.01
C TYR A 177 -15.01 7.42 6.60
N LEU A 178 -15.82 7.61 7.64
CA LEU A 178 -16.63 6.57 8.29
C LEU A 178 -15.80 5.35 8.72
N ILE A 179 -14.62 5.61 9.30
CA ILE A 179 -13.71 4.60 9.85
C ILE A 179 -13.39 4.90 11.31
N THR A 180 -13.19 3.88 12.13
CA THR A 180 -12.64 4.08 13.47
C THR A 180 -11.11 4.07 13.43
N VAL A 181 -10.49 5.07 14.02
CA VAL A 181 -9.03 5.26 14.06
C VAL A 181 -8.58 5.58 15.50
N PRO A 182 -7.32 5.30 15.88
CA PRO A 182 -6.84 5.59 17.23
C PRO A 182 -7.00 7.08 17.59
N GLU A 183 -7.43 7.36 18.81
CA GLU A 183 -7.74 8.73 19.22
C GLU A 183 -6.50 9.63 19.29
N HIS A 184 -5.36 9.08 19.70
CA HIS A 184 -4.09 9.80 19.78
C HIS A 184 -3.56 10.27 18.41
N LEU A 185 -4.13 9.78 17.31
CA LEU A 185 -3.84 10.25 15.96
C LEU A 185 -4.83 11.33 15.49
N TYR A 186 -5.63 11.95 16.36
CA TYR A 186 -6.35 13.18 16.01
C TYR A 186 -5.61 14.46 16.40
N GLU A 187 -4.59 14.33 17.23
CA GLU A 187 -3.73 15.44 17.69
C GLU A 187 -2.73 15.87 16.60
#